data_AF-A0A9E3AU44-F1
#
_entry.id   AF-A0A9E3AU44-F1
#
_cell.length_a   1.000
_cell.length_b   1.000
_cell.length_c   1.000
_cell.angle_alpha   90.00
_cell.angle_beta   90.00
_cell.angle_gamma   90.00
#
_symmetry.space_group_name_H-M   'P 1'
#
loop_
_entity.id
_entity.type
_entity.pdbx_description
1 polymer ?
#
loop_
_entity_poly.entity_id
_entity_poly.type
_entity_poly.pdbx_seq_one_letter_code
_entity_poly.pdbx_strand_id
1 'polypeptide(L)'
;AYLPKKPRTGTTIRINGVKGSQDRYAMYVHCQTSLVETFKSIYPDVFSFEGNRALLFHIGDRIPEPPLKHCIAMALTYHARANA
;
A
#
# COMPACT_ATOMS: atom_id res chain seq x y z
N ALA A 1 11.31 6.65 0.34
CA ALA A 1 10.33 6.05 1.27
C ALA A 1 9.54 7.17 1.92
N TYR A 2 8.28 6.94 2.31
CA TYR A 2 7.37 7.94 2.86
C TYR A 2 6.94 7.51 4.26
N LEU A 3 7.24 8.35 5.26
CA LEU A 3 7.08 8.01 6.67
C LEU A 3 5.89 8.76 7.29
N PRO A 4 5.23 8.19 8.31
CA PRO A 4 4.29 8.93 9.15
C PRO A 4 4.97 10.14 9.81
N LYS A 5 4.25 11.25 9.94
CA LYS A 5 4.77 12.50 10.53
C LYS A 5 5.18 12.34 12.00
N LYS A 6 4.51 11.46 12.74
CA LYS A 6 4.79 11.15 14.15
C LYS A 6 5.13 9.66 14.29
N PRO A 7 6.09 9.30 15.16
CA PRO A 7 6.35 7.90 15.49
C PRO A 7 5.08 7.20 15.98
N ARG A 8 5.00 5.88 15.76
CA ARG A 8 3.91 5.01 16.24
C ARG A 8 2.50 5.44 15.81
N THR A 9 2.36 6.26 14.75
CA THR A 9 1.05 6.66 14.20
C THR A 9 0.63 5.77 13.04
N GLY A 10 1.58 5.27 12.25
CA GLY A 10 1.34 4.37 11.13
C GLY A 10 2.60 3.65 10.70
N THR A 11 2.58 3.10 9.49
CA THR A 11 3.71 2.39 8.89
C THR A 11 4.28 3.13 7.68
N THR A 12 5.55 2.88 7.38
CA THR A 12 6.25 3.46 6.24
C THR A 12 5.74 2.87 4.93
N ILE A 13 5.49 3.73 3.95
CA ILE A 13 5.19 3.34 2.58
C ILE A 13 6.48 3.45 1.74
N ARG A 14 6.70 2.50 0.84
CA ARG A 14 7.80 2.55 -0.14
C ARG A 14 7.22 2.41 -1.54
N ILE A 15 7.86 3.02 -2.53
CA ILE A 15 7.52 2.85 -3.94
C ILE A 15 8.80 2.47 -4.66
N ASN A 16 8.76 1.43 -5.49
CA ASN A 16 9.89 1.01 -6.29
C ASN A 16 9.43 0.22 -7.53
N GLY A 17 10.32 0.07 -8.52
CA GLY A 17 10.13 -0.88 -9.62
C GLY A 17 10.08 -2.32 -9.11
N VAL A 18 9.31 -3.17 -9.78
CA VAL A 18 9.25 -4.60 -9.48
C VAL A 18 10.48 -5.28 -10.11
N LYS A 19 11.27 -5.98 -9.30
CA LYS A 19 12.49 -6.66 -9.77
C LYS A 19 12.16 -7.61 -10.93
N GLY A 20 12.87 -7.46 -12.05
CA GLY A 20 12.69 -8.30 -13.24
C GLY A 20 11.56 -7.85 -14.17
N SER A 21 10.92 -6.71 -13.90
CA SER A 21 9.94 -6.09 -14.81
C SER A 21 10.41 -4.70 -15.23
N GLN A 22 10.15 -4.35 -16.49
CA GLN A 22 10.45 -3.04 -17.08
C GLN A 22 9.24 -2.11 -17.06
N ASP A 23 8.05 -2.67 -16.84
CA ASP A 23 6.74 -2.04 -17.02
C ASP A 23 5.92 -1.99 -15.72
N ARG A 24 6.46 -2.49 -14.61
CA ARG A 24 5.75 -2.57 -13.33
C ARG A 24 6.47 -1.85 -12.20
N TYR A 25 5.66 -1.23 -11.38
CA TYR A 25 6.07 -0.64 -10.12
C TYR A 25 5.08 -1.03 -9.02
N ALA A 26 5.49 -0.83 -7.78
CA ALA A 26 4.69 -1.26 -6.65
C ALA A 26 4.76 -0.27 -5.50
N MET A 27 3.64 -0.18 -4.77
CA MET A 27 3.59 0.44 -3.46
C MET A 27 3.71 -0.65 -2.40
N TYR A 28 4.76 -0.60 -1.61
CA TYR A 28 5.06 -1.55 -0.56
C TYR A 28 4.66 -1.01 0.81
N VAL A 29 4.04 -1.88 1.62
CA VAL A 29 3.76 -1.67 3.03
C VAL A 29 4.56 -2.67 3.88
N HIS A 30 4.51 -2.54 5.21
CA HIS A 30 5.20 -3.45 6.11
C HIS A 30 4.49 -4.82 6.16
N CYS A 31 5.21 -5.90 5.84
CA CYS A 31 4.62 -7.24 5.68
C CYS A 31 4.05 -7.86 6.96
N GLN A 32 4.47 -7.39 8.14
CA GLN A 32 3.92 -7.83 9.43
C GLN A 32 2.63 -7.08 9.83
N THR A 33 2.03 -6.32 8.91
CA THR A 33 0.73 -5.65 9.15
C THR A 33 -0.39 -6.39 8.42
N SER A 34 -1.62 -6.19 8.85
CA SER A 34 -2.83 -6.70 8.16
C SER A 34 -3.26 -5.83 6.98
N LEU A 35 -2.45 -4.84 6.56
CA LEU A 35 -2.84 -3.83 5.58
C LEU A 35 -3.21 -4.45 4.23
N VAL A 36 -2.37 -5.34 3.67
CA VAL A 36 -2.66 -5.93 2.36
C VAL A 36 -3.91 -6.83 2.40
N GLU A 37 -4.15 -7.54 3.49
CA GLU A 37 -5.38 -8.31 3.69
C GLU A 37 -6.60 -7.39 3.74
N THR A 38 -6.51 -6.30 4.51
CA THR A 38 -7.55 -5.27 4.58
C THR A 38 -7.84 -4.66 3.21
N PHE A 39 -6.80 -4.36 2.43
CA PHE A 39 -6.95 -3.81 1.09
C PHE A 39 -7.63 -4.80 0.13
N LYS A 40 -7.28 -6.08 0.19
CA LYS A 40 -7.95 -7.13 -0.60
C LYS A 40 -9.42 -7.26 -0.25
N SER A 41 -9.78 -7.08 1.02
CA SER A 41 -11.19 -7.14 1.46
C SER A 41 -12.01 -5.94 0.97
N ILE A 42 -11.44 -4.73 1.03
CA ILE A 42 -12.16 -3.51 0.63
C ILE A 42 -12.16 -3.32 -0.89
N TYR A 43 -11.08 -3.74 -1.56
CA TYR A 43 -10.83 -3.49 -2.98
C TYR A 43 -10.35 -4.76 -3.72
N PRO A 44 -11.14 -5.84 -3.73
CA PRO A 44 -10.72 -7.13 -4.30
C PRO A 44 -10.36 -7.05 -5.79
N ASP A 45 -11.10 -6.23 -6.55
CA ASP A 45 -10.99 -6.15 -8.01
C ASP A 45 -10.31 -4.87 -8.51
N VAL A 46 -9.81 -4.02 -7.60
CA VAL A 46 -9.20 -2.73 -7.97
C VAL A 46 -7.68 -2.83 -8.12
N PHE A 47 -7.04 -3.69 -7.32
CA PHE A 47 -5.59 -3.78 -7.25
C PHE A 47 -5.12 -5.21 -7.43
N SER A 48 -3.96 -5.36 -8.07
CA SER A 48 -3.16 -6.58 -7.99
C SER A 48 -2.23 -6.50 -6.78
N PHE A 49 -1.97 -7.64 -6.14
CA PHE A 49 -1.15 -7.70 -4.92
C PHE A 49 -0.01 -8.70 -5.04
N GLU A 50 1.12 -8.40 -4.38
CA GLU A 50 2.21 -9.35 -4.19
C GLU A 50 2.25 -9.82 -2.73
N GLY A 51 1.82 -11.07 -2.51
CA GLY A 51 1.76 -11.67 -1.18
C GLY A 51 0.97 -10.81 -0.18
N ASN A 52 1.65 -10.42 0.90
CA ASN A 52 1.15 -9.53 1.95
C ASN A 52 1.92 -8.20 2.04
N ARG A 53 2.68 -7.83 0.99
CA ARG A 53 3.63 -6.71 1.09
C ARG A 53 3.43 -5.58 0.10
N ALA A 54 2.69 -5.78 -1.01
CA ALA A 54 2.62 -4.76 -2.06
C ALA A 54 1.30 -4.71 -2.83
N LEU A 55 0.97 -3.51 -3.32
CA LEU A 55 0.05 -3.25 -4.43
C LEU A 55 0.89 -3.08 -5.70
N LEU A 56 0.47 -3.71 -6.80
CA LEU A 56 1.18 -3.74 -8.07
C LEU A 56 0.47 -2.88 -9.11
N PHE A 57 1.25 -2.18 -9.94
CA PHE A 57 0.79 -1.26 -10.97
C PHE A 57 1.59 -1.47 -12.27
N HIS A 58 1.01 -1.10 -13.41
CA HIS A 58 1.74 -0.99 -14.68
C HIS A 58 1.96 0.47 -15.06
N ILE A 59 3.06 0.71 -15.75
CA ILE A 59 3.37 2.01 -16.34
C ILE A 59 2.36 2.28 -17.47
N GLY A 60 1.77 3.48 -17.48
CA GLY A 60 0.80 3.89 -18.50
C GLY A 60 -0.66 3.63 -18.11
N ASP A 61 -0.92 2.75 -17.14
CA ASP A 61 -2.28 2.53 -16.62
C ASP A 61 -2.77 3.74 -15.83
N ARG A 62 -4.09 3.98 -15.88
CA ARG A 62 -4.71 4.97 -15.01
C ARG A 62 -4.70 4.46 -13.56
N ILE A 63 -4.13 5.26 -12.67
CA ILE A 63 -4.14 4.94 -11.24
C ILE A 63 -5.56 5.12 -10.68
N PRO A 64 -6.10 4.15 -9.93
CA PRO A 64 -7.35 4.33 -9.20
C PRO A 64 -7.11 5.23 -7.98
N GLU A 65 -7.11 6.54 -8.21
CA GLU A 65 -6.71 7.53 -7.22
C GLU A 65 -7.51 7.47 -5.90
N PRO A 66 -8.86 7.44 -5.90
CA PRO A 66 -9.59 7.44 -4.62
C PRO A 66 -9.32 6.18 -3.79
N PRO A 67 -9.36 4.95 -4.35
CA PRO A 67 -8.95 3.75 -3.63
C PRO A 67 -7.51 3.81 -3.12
N LEU A 68 -6.58 4.29 -3.95
CA LEU A 68 -5.17 4.36 -3.57
C LEU A 68 -4.94 5.36 -2.43
N LYS A 69 -5.57 6.54 -2.48
CA LYS A 69 -5.55 7.54 -1.40
C LYS A 69 -6.06 6.93 -0.10
N HIS A 70 -7.11 6.11 -0.15
CA HIS A 70 -7.61 5.42 1.03
C HIS A 70 -6.55 4.45 1.59
N CYS A 71 -5.95 3.58 0.77
CA CYS A 71 -4.89 2.67 1.20
C CYS A 71 -3.69 3.40 1.83
N ILE A 72 -3.26 4.52 1.22
CA ILE A 72 -2.18 5.36 1.74
C ILE A 72 -2.55 5.91 3.12
N ALA A 73 -3.76 6.46 3.28
CA ALA A 73 -4.23 6.98 4.56
C ALA A 73 -4.24 5.87 5.64
N MET A 74 -4.77 4.69 5.32
CA MET A 74 -4.79 3.55 6.23
C MET A 74 -3.39 3.14 6.69
N ALA A 75 -2.43 3.06 5.77
CA ALA A 75 -1.05 2.73 6.10
C ALA A 75 -0.41 3.79 7.01
N LEU A 76 -0.58 5.07 6.69
CA LEU A 76 0.00 6.18 7.47
C LEU A 76 -0.69 6.40 8.83
N THR A 77 -1.86 5.80 9.06
CA THR A 77 -2.57 5.82 10.35
C THR A 77 -2.74 4.44 11.00
N TYR A 78 -2.02 3.41 10.53
CA TYR A 78 -2.23 2.02 10.93
C TYR A 78 -2.25 1.80 12.45
N HIS A 79 -1.27 2.38 13.17
CA HIS A 79 -1.18 2.23 14.63
C HIS A 79 -2.13 3.15 15.39
N ALA A 80 -2.53 4.29 14.81
CA ALA A 80 -3.53 5.16 15.44
C ALA A 80 -4.91 4.48 15.49
N ARG A 81 -5.24 3.67 14.49
CA ARG A 81 -6.52 2.92 14.42
C ARG A 81 -6.53 1.65 15.27
N ALA A 82 -5.38 1.02 15.49
CA ALA A 82 -5.27 -0.14 16.38
C ALA A 82 -5.39 0.20 17.87
N ASN A 83 -5.25 1.48 18.22
CA ASN A 83 -5.38 2.00 19.60
C ASN A 83 -6.70 2.76 19.82
N ALA A 84 -7.64 2.68 18.87
CA ALA A 84 -9.00 3.22 18.98
C ALA A 84 -9.97 2.08 19.28
#